data_AF-A0A918QZ17-F1
#
_entry.id   AF-A0A918QZ17-F1
#
_cell.length_a   1.000
_cell.length_b   1.000
_cell.length_c   1.000
_cell.angle_alpha   90.00
_cell.angle_beta   90.00
_cell.angle_gamma   90.00
#
_symmetry.space_group_name_H-M   'P 1'
#
loop_
_entity.id
_entity.type
_entity.pdbx_description
1 polymer ?
#
loop_
_entity_poly.entity_id
_entity_poly.type
_entity_poly.pdbx_seq_one_letter_code
_entity_poly.pdbx_strand_id
1 'polypeptide(L)'
;MGGEGAMAAANNSLKNNRSLLSKRKDRKALSGSYEHVEIKDFPKATPEKLMEIKERLTRENKQARITYLIGFIVIILILTGGLYAIT
;
A
#
# COMPACT_ATOMS: atom_id res chain seq x y z
N MET A 1 1.20 0.69 21.41
CA MET A 1 1.25 -0.70 20.90
C MET A 1 -0.10 -1.11 20.31
N GLY A 2 -0.47 -0.60 19.13
CA GLY A 2 -1.77 -0.93 18.50
C GLY A 2 -1.76 -0.82 16.97
N GLY A 3 -0.95 0.08 16.42
CA GLY A 3 -0.82 0.25 14.96
C GLY A 3 0.16 -0.72 14.29
N GLU A 4 1.19 -1.19 14.98
CA GLU A 4 2.29 -1.97 14.38
C GLU A 4 1.82 -3.34 13.85
N GLY A 5 0.95 -4.04 14.59
CA GLY A 5 0.36 -5.30 14.15
C GLY A 5 -0.61 -5.14 12.97
N ALA A 6 -1.41 -4.07 12.97
CA ALA A 6 -2.35 -3.78 11.88
C ALA A 6 -1.62 -3.41 10.58
N MET A 7 -0.55 -2.61 10.67
CA MET A 7 0.29 -2.28 9.52
C MET A 7 1.06 -3.50 8.99
N ALA A 8 1.56 -4.37 9.86
CA ALA A 8 2.20 -5.62 9.48
C ALA A 8 1.23 -6.58 8.76
N ALA A 9 0.00 -6.71 9.27
CA ALA A 9 -1.05 -7.51 8.65
C ALA A 9 -1.48 -6.97 7.28
N ALA A 10 -1.60 -5.65 7.14
CA ALA A 10 -1.88 -5.01 5.86
C ALA A 10 -0.75 -5.26 4.84
N ASN A 11 0.52 -5.14 5.25
CA ASN A 11 1.67 -5.38 4.38
C ASN A 11 1.72 -6.86 3.92
N ASN A 12 1.49 -7.79 4.84
CA ASN A 12 1.42 -9.22 4.51
C ASN A 12 0.26 -9.53 3.56
N SER A 13 -0.90 -8.91 3.76
CA SER A 13 -2.07 -9.06 2.88
C SER A 13 -1.78 -8.54 1.47
N LEU A 14 -1.14 -7.37 1.34
CA LEU A 14 -0.75 -6.81 0.04
C LEU A 14 0.28 -7.69 -0.68
N LYS A 15 1.27 -8.22 0.03
CA LYS A 15 2.27 -9.14 -0.53
C LYS A 15 1.64 -10.44 -1.00
N ASN A 16 0.76 -11.04 -0.19
CA ASN A 16 0.03 -12.26 -0.58
C ASN A 16 -0.89 -12.00 -1.77
N ASN A 17 -1.60 -10.88 -1.83
CA ASN A 17 -2.46 -10.55 -2.96
C ASN A 17 -1.67 -10.41 -4.27
N ARG A 18 -0.45 -9.84 -4.22
CA ARG A 18 0.43 -9.77 -5.39
C ARG A 18 0.92 -11.15 -5.84
N SER A 19 1.28 -12.04 -4.90
CA SER A 19 1.73 -13.41 -5.25
C SER A 19 0.60 -14.28 -5.84
N LEU A 20 -0.67 -13.92 -5.61
CA LEU A 20 -1.82 -14.56 -6.26
C LEU A 20 -1.96 -14.17 -7.74
N LEU A 21 -1.42 -13.04 -8.19
CA LEU A 21 -1.48 -12.63 -9.60
C LEU A 21 -0.63 -13.54 -10.51
N SER A 22 0.54 -13.99 -10.05
CA SER A 22 1.36 -14.95 -10.79
C SER A 22 0.70 -16.32 -10.84
N LYS A 23 0.14 -16.77 -9.71
CA LYS A 23 -0.56 -18.06 -9.59
C LYS A 23 -1.85 -18.15 -10.43
N ARG A 24 -2.43 -17.04 -10.90
CA ARG A 24 -3.59 -17.04 -11.83
C ARG A 24 -3.25 -17.62 -13.20
N LYS A 25 -2.02 -17.45 -13.69
CA LYS A 25 -1.57 -18.03 -14.96
C LYS A 25 -1.46 -19.56 -14.87
N ASP A 26 -1.17 -20.08 -13.68
CA ASP A 26 -0.97 -21.51 -13.44
C ASP A 26 -2.29 -22.26 -13.14
N ARG A 27 -3.43 -21.56 -13.00
CA ARG A 27 -4.76 -22.16 -12.76
C ARG A 27 -5.43 -22.68 -14.03
N LYS A 28 -4.69 -23.43 -14.86
CA LYS A 28 -5.31 -24.42 -15.76
C LYS A 28 -5.89 -25.63 -15.01
N ALA A 29 -5.63 -25.75 -13.70
CA ALA A 29 -5.85 -26.97 -12.93
C ALA A 29 -7.12 -27.00 -12.03
N LEU A 30 -8.03 -26.03 -12.13
CA LEU A 30 -9.39 -26.17 -11.55
C LEU A 30 -10.34 -26.74 -12.63
N SER A 31 -10.02 -27.94 -13.09
CA SER A 31 -10.89 -28.75 -13.94
C SER A 31 -12.02 -29.33 -13.09
N GLY A 32 -13.15 -28.63 -13.01
CA GLY A 32 -14.36 -29.11 -12.34
C GLY A 32 -15.42 -28.01 -12.20
N SER A 33 -16.66 -28.32 -12.62
CA SER A 33 -17.95 -27.56 -12.59
C SER A 33 -17.99 -26.08 -12.99
N TYR A 34 -16.86 -25.36 -12.95
CA TYR A 34 -16.68 -23.96 -13.31
C TYR A 34 -15.75 -23.81 -14.52
N GLU A 35 -15.39 -24.93 -15.16
CA GLU A 35 -14.49 -25.02 -16.32
C GLU A 35 -15.02 -24.27 -17.56
N HIS A 36 -16.31 -23.91 -17.55
CA HIS A 36 -16.98 -23.17 -18.63
C HIS A 36 -17.44 -21.77 -18.20
N VAL A 37 -17.04 -21.30 -17.01
CA VAL A 37 -17.28 -19.90 -16.64
C VAL A 37 -16.23 -19.05 -17.35
N GLU A 38 -16.61 -18.52 -18.50
CA GLU A 38 -15.85 -17.47 -19.17
C GLU A 38 -15.64 -16.33 -18.19
N ILE A 39 -14.39 -16.11 -17.80
CA ILE A 39 -14.00 -14.96 -17.01
C ILE A 39 -14.26 -13.76 -17.89
N LYS A 40 -15.34 -13.01 -17.62
CA LYS A 40 -15.70 -11.81 -18.37
C LYS A 40 -14.49 -10.90 -18.50
N ASP A 41 -14.21 -10.46 -19.72
CA ASP A 41 -13.16 -9.49 -19.97
C ASP A 41 -13.41 -8.24 -19.14
N PHE A 42 -12.52 -7.99 -18.18
CA PHE A 42 -12.56 -6.77 -17.41
C PHE A 42 -12.14 -5.61 -18.33
N PRO A 43 -12.89 -4.49 -18.33
CA PRO A 43 -12.50 -3.33 -19.10
C PRO A 43 -11.10 -2.89 -18.66
N LYS A 44 -10.16 -2.82 -19.62
CA LYS A 44 -8.82 -2.32 -19.35
C LYS A 44 -8.93 -0.86 -18.92
N ALA A 45 -8.24 -0.51 -17.84
CA ALA A 45 -8.18 0.87 -17.40
C ALA A 45 -7.64 1.76 -18.54
N THR A 46 -8.37 2.81 -18.87
CA THR A 46 -7.95 3.81 -19.87
C THR A 46 -6.65 4.51 -19.41
N PRO A 47 -5.73 4.84 -20.33
CA PRO A 47 -4.45 5.47 -19.99
C PRO A 47 -4.63 6.78 -19.21
N GLU A 48 -5.66 7.55 -19.52
CA GLU A 48 -6.00 8.80 -18.83
C GLU A 48 -6.34 8.57 -17.35
N LYS A 49 -7.22 7.60 -17.06
CA LYS A 49 -7.56 7.20 -15.68
C LYS A 49 -6.33 6.71 -14.91
N LEU A 50 -5.42 5.99 -15.56
CA LEU A 50 -4.17 5.55 -14.91
C LEU A 50 -3.27 6.74 -14.58
N MET A 51 -3.19 7.73 -15.47
CA MET A 51 -2.42 8.95 -15.23
C MET A 51 -3.00 9.77 -14.08
N GLU A 52 -4.32 9.91 -14.05
CA GLU A 52 -5.04 10.59 -12.97
C GLU A 52 -4.78 9.92 -11.61
N ILE A 53 -4.87 8.59 -11.54
CA ILE A 53 -4.58 7.83 -10.30
C ILE A 53 -3.13 8.05 -9.87
N LYS A 54 -2.17 7.99 -10.80
CA LYS A 54 -0.75 8.23 -10.48
C LYS A 54 -0.52 9.63 -9.92
N GLU A 55 -1.15 10.64 -10.52
CA GLU A 55 -1.00 12.02 -10.08
C GLU A 55 -1.58 12.22 -8.68
N ARG A 56 -2.79 11.73 -8.42
CA ARG A 56 -3.43 11.76 -7.09
C ARG A 56 -2.54 11.08 -6.04
N LEU A 57 -2.06 9.87 -6.32
CA LEU A 57 -1.20 9.11 -5.41
C LEU A 57 0.13 9.84 -5.13
N THR A 58 0.69 10.53 -6.12
CA THR A 58 1.91 11.32 -5.95
C THR A 58 1.67 12.54 -5.07
N ARG A 59 0.53 13.22 -5.23
CA ARG A 59 0.15 14.38 -4.41
C ARG A 59 -0.07 13.97 -2.95
N GLU A 60 -0.82 12.91 -2.70
CA GLU A 60 -1.09 12.38 -1.36
C GLU A 60 0.20 11.94 -0.64
N ASN A 61 1.08 11.21 -1.35
CA ASN A 61 2.36 10.80 -0.78
C ASN A 61 3.27 11.99 -0.43
N LYS A 62 3.25 13.06 -1.23
CA LYS A 62 4.01 14.29 -0.92
C LYS A 62 3.48 14.96 0.34
N GLN A 63 2.16 15.08 0.49
CA GLN A 63 1.54 15.66 1.68
C GLN A 63 1.86 14.82 2.93
N ALA A 64 1.65 13.50 2.86
CA ALA A 64 1.96 12.59 3.97
C ALA A 64 3.44 12.67 4.37
N ARG A 65 4.35 12.72 3.38
CA ARG A 65 5.80 12.85 3.65
C ARG A 65 6.12 14.15 4.39
N ILE A 66 5.54 15.28 3.99
CA ILE A 66 5.75 16.57 4.69
C ILE A 66 5.23 16.48 6.12
N THR A 67 4.03 15.94 6.33
CA THR A 67 3.46 15.75 7.67
C THR A 67 4.36 14.89 8.56
N TYR A 68 4.88 13.78 8.05
CA TYR A 68 5.81 12.94 8.80
C TYR A 68 7.12 13.66 9.11
N LEU A 69 7.65 14.46 8.18
CA LEU A 69 8.91 15.18 8.36
C LEU A 69 8.76 16.27 9.44
N ILE A 70 7.65 17.02 9.44
CA ILE A 70 7.33 18.00 10.49
C ILE A 70 7.21 17.30 11.85
N GLY A 71 6.44 16.23 11.93
CA GLY A 71 6.28 15.46 13.18
C GLY A 71 7.62 14.93 13.69
N PHE A 72 8.48 14.45 12.80
CA PHE A 72 9.82 13.96 13.14
C PHE A 72 10.72 15.07 13.69
N ILE A 73 10.72 16.26 13.08
CA ILE A 73 11.49 17.41 13.57
C ILE A 73 11.02 17.81 14.97
N VAL A 74 9.70 17.89 15.20
CA VAL A 74 9.14 18.23 16.52
C VAL A 74 9.60 17.25 17.58
N ILE A 75 9.56 15.94 17.29
CA ILE A 75 10.02 14.90 18.23
C ILE A 75 11.52 15.08 18.53
N ILE A 76 12.35 15.33 17.52
CA ILE A 76 13.80 15.57 17.74
C ILE A 76 14.03 16.77 18.65
N LEU A 77 13.34 17.88 18.42
CA LEU A 77 13.50 19.09 19.23
C LEU A 77 13.09 18.88 20.69
N ILE A 78 12.03 18.11 20.93
CA ILE A 78 11.60 17.75 22.29
C ILE A 78 12.67 16.88 22.96
N LEU A 79 13.21 15.88 22.26
CA LEU A 79 14.22 14.98 22.81
C LEU A 79 15.53 15.69 23.11
N THR A 80 16.01 16.54 22.20
CA THR A 80 17.27 17.29 22.42
C THR A 80 17.08 18.39 23.45
N GLY A 81 16.00 19.16 23.39
CA GLY A 81 15.69 20.21 24.38
C GLY A 81 15.49 19.66 25.79
N GLY A 82 14.80 18.52 25.92
CA GLY A 82 14.66 17.82 27.20
C GLY A 82 15.99 17.31 27.75
N LEU A 83 16.89 16.85 26.88
CA LEU A 83 18.24 16.43 27.29
C LEU A 83 19.06 17.60 27.85
N TYR A 84 19.02 18.77 27.20
CA TYR A 84 19.68 19.99 27.67
C TYR A 84 19.09 20.57 28.95
N ALA A 85 17.81 20.29 29.26
CA ALA A 85 17.20 20.74 30.51
C ALA A 85 17.56 19.86 31.72
N ILE A 86 18.02 18.63 31.48
CA ILE A 86 18.39 17.65 32.52
C ILE A 86 19.91 17.66 32.80
N THR A 87 20.72 18.11 31.83
CA THR A 87 22.18 18.21 31.93
C THR A 87 22.61 19.57 32.47
#